data_AF-A0A0R2HGP3-F1
#
_entry.id   AF-A0A0R2HGP3-F1
#
_cell.length_a   1.000
_cell.length_b   1.000
_cell.length_c   1.000
_cell.angle_alpha   90.00
_cell.angle_beta   90.00
_cell.angle_gamma   90.00
#
_symmetry.space_group_name_H-M   'P 1'
#
loop_
_entity.id
_entity.type
_entity.pdbx_description
1 polymer ?
#
loop_
_entity_poly.entity_id
_entity_poly.type
_entity_poly.pdbx_seq_one_letter_code
_entity_poly.pdbx_strand_id
1 'polypeptide(L)'
;MSNVELSYDHYIVIKDNEVTGSSLPSNVSFNENTLTFEIGAPISLHVILIYENTKIHYDFKDHVHAEIIESRACHAGGRLEREISLGKDAHVNMFNEIVSDENNELQFIDEGSLDENALLQIGYNELSDNIIDGQYHFKLTGEGAQAKVRMAMLSRKDEKKHYCVHIEHLARHTTGIMDNYGVVKDEARLTVDGIGTINKGYNGSAAHQTNKIIVFDEKCQASANPYLYIDEYDVTASHAAAVGKMDEDHLYYLQTRGLTKRQAMQLITYGYLEPVIHVVDNEMLQERFQEALAKVGA
;
A
#
# COMPACT_ATOMS: atom_id res chain seq x y z
N MET A 1 -8.53 17.49 -14.81
CA MET A 1 -7.30 17.59 -14.01
C MET A 1 -7.66 18.33 -12.73
N SER A 2 -8.08 17.59 -11.71
CA SER A 2 -8.09 18.09 -10.34
C SER A 2 -6.67 18.57 -10.01
N ASN A 3 -6.54 19.75 -9.39
CA ASN A 3 -5.25 20.25 -8.94
C ASN A 3 -4.73 19.31 -7.85
N VAL A 4 -3.80 18.41 -8.20
CA VAL A 4 -3.08 17.61 -7.20
C VAL A 4 -2.21 18.56 -6.39
N GLU A 5 -2.46 18.63 -5.09
CA GLU A 5 -1.69 19.47 -4.17
C GLU A 5 -0.32 18.85 -3.94
N LEU A 6 0.74 19.66 -4.03
CA LEU A 6 2.11 19.18 -3.82
C LEU A 6 2.38 18.99 -2.33
N SER A 7 2.67 17.76 -1.92
CA SER A 7 3.01 17.43 -0.53
C SER A 7 4.42 17.87 -0.09
N TYR A 8 5.33 18.09 -1.04
CA TYR A 8 6.72 18.52 -0.77
C TYR A 8 7.17 19.61 -1.74
N ASP A 9 8.23 20.33 -1.36
CA ASP A 9 8.96 21.26 -2.25
C ASP A 9 9.55 20.55 -3.47
N HIS A 10 9.85 19.26 -3.30
CA HIS A 10 10.39 18.40 -4.34
C HIS A 10 9.31 17.51 -4.94
N TYR A 11 9.20 17.53 -6.26
CA TYR A 11 8.18 16.78 -6.97
C TYR A 11 8.60 16.41 -8.40
N ILE A 12 7.88 15.44 -8.97
CA ILE A 12 7.93 15.13 -10.40
C ILE A 12 6.54 14.71 -10.88
N VAL A 13 6.11 15.26 -12.02
CA VAL A 13 4.87 14.91 -12.69
C VAL A 13 5.22 14.16 -13.97
N ILE A 14 4.89 12.87 -14.01
CA ILE A 14 5.10 12.00 -15.16
C ILE A 14 3.73 11.74 -15.76
N LYS A 15 3.52 12.22 -16.98
CA LYS A 15 2.30 11.99 -17.74
C LYS A 15 2.62 11.17 -18.97
N ASP A 16 2.04 9.98 -19.07
CA ASP A 16 2.21 9.07 -20.20
C ASP A 16 3.70 8.82 -20.54
N ASN A 17 4.52 8.61 -19.51
CA ASN A 17 5.98 8.46 -19.53
C ASN A 17 6.80 9.73 -19.86
N GLU A 18 6.16 10.90 -19.99
CA GLU A 18 6.85 12.18 -20.21
C GLU A 18 6.83 13.04 -18.95
N VAL A 19 7.97 13.66 -18.60
CA VAL A 19 8.03 14.62 -17.50
C VAL A 19 7.39 15.93 -17.93
N THR A 20 6.27 16.29 -17.29
CA THR A 20 5.53 17.53 -17.58
C THR A 20 5.80 18.64 -16.56
N GLY A 21 6.43 18.31 -15.43
CA GLY A 21 6.91 19.26 -14.44
C GLY A 21 7.77 18.58 -13.39
N SER A 22 8.81 19.24 -12.89
CA SER A 22 9.64 18.69 -11.82
C SER A 22 10.42 19.75 -11.04
N SER A 23 10.73 19.41 -9.80
CA SER A 23 11.67 20.08 -8.89
C SER A 23 12.38 18.96 -8.11
N LEU A 24 13.36 18.31 -8.74
CA LEU A 24 14.04 17.16 -8.13
C LEU A 24 15.13 17.61 -7.13
N PRO A 25 15.34 16.87 -6.03
CA PRO A 25 16.55 17.01 -5.22
C PRO A 25 17.81 16.76 -6.07
N SER A 26 18.95 17.34 -5.68
CA SER A 26 20.20 17.23 -6.46
C SER A 26 20.75 15.80 -6.58
N ASN A 27 20.35 14.91 -5.67
CA ASN A 27 20.69 13.49 -5.64
C ASN A 27 19.57 12.58 -6.18
N VAL A 28 18.64 13.11 -6.96
CA VAL A 28 17.61 12.33 -7.65
C VAL A 28 17.61 12.68 -9.13
N SER A 29 17.49 11.65 -9.98
CA SER A 29 17.40 11.84 -11.44
C SER A 29 16.31 10.94 -12.03
N PHE A 30 15.77 11.34 -13.18
CA PHE A 30 14.81 10.56 -13.93
C PHE A 30 15.31 10.34 -15.36
N ASN A 31 15.47 9.08 -15.76
CA ASN A 31 15.85 8.70 -17.12
C ASN A 31 15.21 7.37 -17.52
N GLU A 32 14.69 7.26 -18.74
CA GLU A 32 14.09 6.03 -19.28
C GLU A 32 13.13 5.33 -18.29
N ASN A 33 12.18 6.10 -17.73
CA ASN A 33 11.22 5.63 -16.72
C ASN A 33 11.82 5.16 -15.38
N THR A 34 13.08 5.45 -15.14
CA THR A 34 13.77 5.10 -13.89
C THR A 34 14.02 6.36 -13.07
N LEU A 35 13.47 6.41 -11.87
CA LEU A 35 13.85 7.35 -10.82
C LEU A 35 15.03 6.75 -10.04
N THR A 36 16.21 7.33 -10.22
CA THR A 36 17.42 6.91 -9.50
C THR A 36 17.68 7.86 -8.34
N PHE A 37 17.86 7.29 -7.15
CA PHE A 37 18.12 8.00 -5.91
C PHE A 37 19.53 7.67 -5.43
N GLU A 38 20.36 8.69 -5.32
CA GLU A 38 21.76 8.58 -4.92
C GLU A 38 21.96 9.01 -3.46
N ILE A 39 22.97 8.44 -2.80
CA ILE A 39 23.32 8.81 -1.42
C ILE A 39 23.62 10.31 -1.33
N GLY A 40 23.11 10.97 -0.29
CA GLY A 40 23.28 12.41 -0.12
C GLY A 40 22.44 12.99 1.01
N ALA A 41 21.89 14.18 0.76
CA ALA A 41 20.95 14.80 1.69
C ALA A 41 19.66 13.97 1.80
N PRO A 42 18.90 14.06 2.92
CA PRO A 42 17.61 13.41 3.06
C PRO A 42 16.69 13.71 1.87
N ILE A 43 16.06 12.67 1.34
CA ILE A 43 15.19 12.77 0.17
C ILE A 43 13.74 12.74 0.63
N SER A 44 12.98 13.78 0.28
CA SER A 44 11.52 13.75 0.30
C SER A 44 11.03 14.10 -1.09
N LEU A 45 10.18 13.28 -1.71
CA LEU A 45 9.74 13.48 -3.10
C LEU A 45 8.26 13.11 -3.28
N HIS A 46 7.51 14.01 -3.91
CA HIS A 46 6.16 13.72 -4.38
C HIS A 46 6.17 13.35 -5.87
N VAL A 47 5.92 12.09 -6.17
CA VAL A 47 5.78 11.57 -7.53
C VAL A 47 4.31 11.56 -7.92
N ILE A 48 3.98 12.17 -9.05
CA ILE A 48 2.61 12.22 -9.58
C ILE A 48 2.62 11.50 -10.93
N LEU A 49 1.92 10.37 -10.98
CA LEU A 49 1.78 9.55 -12.17
C LEU A 49 0.41 9.79 -12.80
N ILE A 50 0.39 10.30 -14.02
CA ILE A 50 -0.80 10.41 -14.84
C ILE A 50 -0.63 9.45 -16.02
N TYR A 51 -1.43 8.39 -16.09
CA TYR A 51 -1.18 7.33 -17.05
C TYR A 51 -2.48 6.68 -17.56
N GLU A 52 -2.40 6.14 -18.77
CA GLU A 52 -3.25 5.01 -19.20
C GLU A 52 -2.50 3.70 -18.95
N ASN A 53 -1.28 3.56 -19.50
CA ASN A 53 -0.39 2.45 -19.20
C ASN A 53 1.03 2.96 -18.98
N THR A 54 1.69 2.55 -17.90
CA THR A 54 3.05 2.98 -17.61
C THR A 54 3.84 1.89 -16.89
N LYS A 55 5.15 1.93 -17.09
CA LYS A 55 6.12 1.21 -16.29
C LYS A 55 7.07 2.21 -15.66
N ILE A 56 7.34 2.09 -14.37
CA ILE A 56 8.29 2.93 -13.66
C ILE A 56 9.21 2.09 -12.78
N HIS A 57 10.47 2.48 -12.68
CA HIS A 57 11.45 1.85 -11.80
C HIS A 57 11.93 2.88 -10.77
N TYR A 58 11.86 2.53 -9.49
CA TYR A 58 12.47 3.26 -8.40
C TYR A 58 13.76 2.55 -8.01
N ASP A 59 14.90 3.17 -8.27
CA ASP A 59 16.24 2.61 -8.06
C ASP A 59 16.95 3.39 -6.94
N PHE A 60 16.83 2.89 -5.71
CA PHE A 60 17.46 3.46 -4.53
C PHE A 60 18.83 2.81 -4.32
N LYS A 61 19.90 3.61 -4.44
CA LYS A 61 21.26 3.13 -4.21
C LYS A 61 21.55 2.84 -2.74
N ASP A 62 22.70 2.22 -2.50
CA ASP A 62 23.16 1.86 -1.16
C ASP A 62 23.12 3.07 -0.21
N HIS A 63 22.71 2.81 1.03
CA HIS A 63 22.62 3.79 2.12
C HIS A 63 21.66 4.97 1.86
N VAL A 64 20.80 4.91 0.83
CA VAL A 64 19.82 5.96 0.57
C VAL A 64 18.72 5.93 1.61
N HIS A 65 18.38 7.11 2.12
CA HIS A 65 17.22 7.32 2.99
C HIS A 65 16.22 8.24 2.26
N ALA A 66 14.99 7.76 2.06
CA ALA A 66 13.99 8.49 1.28
C ALA A 66 12.57 8.37 1.83
N GLU A 67 11.81 9.45 1.71
CA GLU A 67 10.37 9.51 1.93
C GLU A 67 9.66 9.87 0.62
N ILE A 68 8.81 8.99 0.14
CA ILE A 68 8.15 9.13 -1.16
C ILE A 68 6.64 9.13 -0.96
N ILE A 69 5.98 10.10 -1.59
CA ILE A 69 4.53 10.07 -1.80
C ILE A 69 4.32 9.84 -3.29
N GLU A 70 3.53 8.84 -3.65
CA GLU A 70 3.15 8.55 -5.03
C GLU A 70 1.64 8.73 -5.21
N SER A 71 1.25 9.76 -5.96
CA SER A 71 -0.13 10.04 -6.34
C SER A 71 -0.41 9.55 -7.75
N ARG A 72 -1.42 8.70 -7.91
CA ARG A 72 -1.77 8.04 -9.18
C ARG A 72 -3.10 8.58 -9.72
N ALA A 73 -3.10 9.01 -10.97
CA ALA A 73 -4.30 9.43 -11.69
C ALA A 73 -4.41 8.68 -13.02
N CYS A 74 -5.47 7.89 -13.17
CA CYS A 74 -5.74 7.13 -14.38
C CYS A 74 -7.11 7.55 -14.95
N HIS A 75 -7.14 8.01 -16.20
CA HIS A 75 -8.30 8.66 -16.83
C HIS A 75 -9.11 7.74 -17.78
N ALA A 76 -8.58 6.54 -18.02
CA ALA A 76 -9.22 5.45 -18.73
C ALA A 76 -8.54 4.20 -18.18
N GLY A 77 -9.29 3.16 -17.84
CA GLY A 77 -8.76 1.94 -17.21
C GLY A 77 -7.38 1.52 -17.74
N GLY A 78 -6.51 1.08 -16.85
CA GLY A 78 -5.08 1.18 -17.08
C GLY A 78 -4.22 0.28 -16.23
N ARG A 79 -2.97 0.13 -16.63
CA ARG A 79 -1.99 -0.74 -15.97
C ARG A 79 -0.74 0.04 -15.55
N LEU A 80 -0.36 -0.12 -14.29
CA LEU A 80 0.90 0.37 -13.75
C LEU A 80 1.77 -0.82 -13.38
N GLU A 81 2.94 -0.92 -14.01
CA GLU A 81 4.01 -1.82 -13.60
C GLU A 81 5.09 -1.03 -12.87
N ARG A 82 5.43 -1.43 -11.65
CA ARG A 82 6.40 -0.73 -10.84
C ARG A 82 7.46 -1.68 -10.33
N GLU A 83 8.71 -1.34 -10.58
CA GLU A 83 9.85 -2.00 -9.98
C GLU A 83 10.41 -1.10 -8.87
N ILE A 84 10.80 -1.68 -7.73
CA ILE A 84 11.41 -0.99 -6.60
C ILE A 84 12.67 -1.76 -6.22
N SER A 85 13.84 -1.16 -6.43
CA SER A 85 15.13 -1.73 -6.03
C SER A 85 15.70 -0.92 -4.87
N LEU A 86 15.98 -1.58 -3.75
CA LEU A 86 16.70 -0.99 -2.62
C LEU A 86 18.07 -1.64 -2.52
N GLY A 87 19.11 -0.83 -2.65
CA GLY A 87 20.49 -1.20 -2.36
C GLY A 87 20.74 -1.47 -0.88
N LYS A 88 21.98 -1.85 -0.57
CA LYS A 88 22.41 -2.22 0.77
C LYS A 88 22.18 -1.08 1.76
N ASP A 89 21.67 -1.41 2.95
CA ASP A 89 21.39 -0.46 4.04
C ASP A 89 20.50 0.74 3.62
N ALA A 90 19.72 0.62 2.52
CA ALA A 90 18.80 1.67 2.08
C ALA A 90 17.49 1.62 2.88
N HIS A 91 17.01 2.77 3.35
CA HIS A 91 15.80 2.89 4.16
C HIS A 91 14.77 3.80 3.46
N VAL A 92 13.68 3.21 2.98
CA VAL A 92 12.67 3.92 2.17
C VAL A 92 11.29 3.79 2.82
N ASN A 93 10.63 4.93 2.99
CA ASN A 93 9.22 5.01 3.36
C ASN A 93 8.42 5.52 2.16
N MET A 94 7.39 4.79 1.73
CA MET A 94 6.62 5.13 0.54
C MET A 94 5.11 5.07 0.81
N PHE A 95 4.40 6.17 0.57
CA PHE A 95 2.94 6.22 0.62
C PHE A 95 2.36 6.28 -0.79
N ASN A 96 1.35 5.47 -1.08
CA ASN A 96 0.73 5.38 -2.40
C ASN A 96 -0.74 5.72 -2.30
N GLU A 97 -1.23 6.61 -3.15
CA GLU A 97 -2.64 6.97 -3.23
C GLU A 97 -3.14 7.09 -4.66
N ILE A 98 -4.41 6.75 -4.87
CA ILE A 98 -5.11 6.97 -6.12
C ILE A 98 -5.95 8.22 -5.97
N VAL A 99 -5.72 9.22 -6.82
CA VAL A 99 -6.39 10.53 -6.79
C VAL A 99 -7.48 10.67 -7.86
N SER A 100 -7.68 9.64 -8.69
CA SER A 100 -8.77 9.56 -9.68
C SER A 100 -9.89 8.64 -9.20
N ASP A 101 -11.12 9.17 -9.11
CA ASP A 101 -12.34 8.44 -8.72
C ASP A 101 -13.32 8.32 -9.90
N GLU A 102 -12.97 7.50 -10.88
CA GLU A 102 -13.71 7.41 -12.16
C GLU A 102 -14.35 6.04 -12.42
N ASN A 103 -14.35 5.12 -11.42
CA ASN A 103 -14.81 3.73 -11.57
C ASN A 103 -14.12 3.01 -12.73
N ASN A 104 -12.81 3.25 -12.86
CA ASN A 104 -11.97 2.63 -13.87
C ASN A 104 -11.52 1.23 -13.42
N GLU A 105 -11.25 0.35 -14.38
CA GLU A 105 -10.57 -0.92 -14.12
C GLU A 105 -9.05 -0.70 -14.13
N LEU A 106 -8.40 -0.92 -12.99
CA LEU A 106 -6.97 -0.68 -12.81
C LEU A 106 -6.24 -1.98 -12.47
N GLN A 107 -5.09 -2.17 -13.11
CA GLN A 107 -4.15 -3.26 -12.81
C GLN A 107 -2.87 -2.68 -12.22
N PHE A 108 -2.44 -3.24 -11.09
CA PHE A 108 -1.16 -2.90 -10.46
C PHE A 108 -0.27 -4.14 -10.41
N ILE A 109 0.98 -3.97 -10.82
CA ILE A 109 2.03 -4.98 -10.63
C ILE A 109 3.22 -4.28 -10.01
N ASP A 110 3.47 -4.57 -8.75
CA ASP A 110 4.64 -4.08 -8.03
C ASP A 110 5.63 -5.22 -7.79
N GLU A 111 6.88 -5.03 -8.18
CA GLU A 111 7.99 -5.92 -7.86
C GLU A 111 9.06 -5.17 -7.06
N GLY A 112 9.24 -5.54 -5.79
CA GLY A 112 10.30 -5.02 -4.93
C GLY A 112 11.46 -6.00 -4.78
N SER A 113 12.70 -5.52 -4.79
CA SER A 113 13.90 -6.28 -4.45
C SER A 113 14.74 -5.52 -3.43
N LEU A 114 15.01 -6.15 -2.29
CA LEU A 114 15.65 -5.52 -1.14
C LEU A 114 16.97 -6.23 -0.81
N ASP A 115 18.08 -5.50 -0.90
CA ASP A 115 19.41 -6.01 -0.58
C ASP A 115 19.70 -5.99 0.94
N GLU A 116 20.93 -6.32 1.32
CA GLU A 116 21.38 -6.52 2.70
C GLU A 116 20.97 -5.34 3.60
N ASN A 117 20.30 -5.65 4.72
CA ASN A 117 19.77 -4.69 5.70
C ASN A 117 18.86 -3.58 5.13
N ALA A 118 18.41 -3.67 3.88
CA ALA A 118 17.48 -2.70 3.31
C ALA A 118 16.14 -2.76 4.04
N LEU A 119 15.50 -1.60 4.23
CA LEU A 119 14.19 -1.46 4.86
C LEU A 119 13.24 -0.72 3.92
N LEU A 120 12.18 -1.40 3.48
CA LEU A 120 11.04 -0.76 2.82
C LEU A 120 9.83 -0.75 3.76
N GLN A 121 9.32 0.44 4.05
CA GLN A 121 7.99 0.60 4.64
C GLN A 121 7.08 1.22 3.59
N ILE A 122 6.03 0.50 3.19
CA ILE A 122 5.16 0.93 2.10
C ILE A 122 3.69 0.87 2.51
N GLY A 123 3.02 2.02 2.38
CA GLY A 123 1.60 2.19 2.63
C GLY A 123 0.82 2.33 1.33
N TYR A 124 -0.32 1.66 1.23
CA TYR A 124 -1.28 1.78 0.13
C TYR A 124 -2.61 2.28 0.65
N ASN A 125 -3.04 3.39 0.09
CA ASN A 125 -4.33 4.02 0.30
C ASN A 125 -5.28 3.67 -0.86
N GLU A 126 -6.07 2.62 -0.66
CA GLU A 126 -6.88 1.96 -1.67
C GLU A 126 -8.37 2.30 -1.52
N LEU A 127 -8.64 3.59 -1.34
CA LEU A 127 -9.96 4.12 -0.98
C LEU A 127 -10.74 4.71 -2.18
N SER A 128 -10.16 4.64 -3.38
CA SER A 128 -10.77 5.16 -4.61
C SER A 128 -11.98 4.35 -5.08
N ASP A 129 -12.82 4.93 -5.93
CA ASP A 129 -14.02 4.27 -6.49
C ASP A 129 -13.72 3.28 -7.63
N ASN A 130 -12.47 2.87 -7.82
CA ASN A 130 -12.05 2.04 -8.95
C ASN A 130 -12.20 0.53 -8.68
N ILE A 131 -12.28 -0.24 -9.76
CA ILE A 131 -12.14 -1.70 -9.75
C ILE A 131 -10.65 -2.01 -9.85
N ILE A 132 -10.13 -2.84 -8.96
CA ILE A 132 -8.67 -3.00 -8.81
C ILE A 132 -8.30 -4.49 -8.78
N ASP A 133 -7.31 -4.85 -9.58
CA ASP A 133 -6.55 -6.10 -9.46
C ASP A 133 -5.07 -5.74 -9.26
N GLY A 134 -4.58 -5.96 -8.05
CA GLY A 134 -3.23 -5.60 -7.64
C GLY A 134 -2.41 -6.82 -7.26
N GLN A 135 -1.24 -6.95 -7.87
CA GLN A 135 -0.24 -7.97 -7.59
C GLN A 135 1.01 -7.28 -7.04
N TYR A 136 1.40 -7.61 -5.82
CA TYR A 136 2.52 -6.98 -5.11
C TYR A 136 3.49 -8.06 -4.63
N HIS A 137 4.69 -8.10 -5.20
CA HIS A 137 5.71 -9.10 -4.87
C HIS A 137 6.99 -8.43 -4.36
N PHE A 138 7.30 -8.62 -3.08
CA PHE A 138 8.51 -8.09 -2.46
C PHE A 138 9.48 -9.22 -2.14
N LYS A 139 10.66 -9.17 -2.76
CA LYS A 139 11.74 -10.15 -2.64
C LYS A 139 12.79 -9.62 -1.68
N LEU A 140 12.97 -10.28 -0.54
CA LEU A 140 13.99 -9.97 0.46
C LEU A 140 15.27 -10.72 0.11
N THR A 141 16.07 -10.15 -0.77
CA THR A 141 17.21 -10.81 -1.42
C THR A 141 18.50 -10.79 -0.61
N GLY A 142 18.67 -9.81 0.29
CA GLY A 142 19.84 -9.68 1.14
C GLY A 142 19.59 -10.09 2.60
N GLU A 143 20.65 -10.51 3.30
CA GLU A 143 20.56 -10.83 4.73
C GLU A 143 20.10 -9.61 5.52
N GLY A 144 19.19 -9.81 6.47
CA GLY A 144 18.67 -8.71 7.29
C GLY A 144 17.67 -7.78 6.60
N ALA A 145 17.33 -8.01 5.32
CA ALA A 145 16.36 -7.19 4.58
C ALA A 145 14.95 -7.25 5.19
N GLN A 146 14.23 -6.13 5.14
CA GLN A 146 12.93 -5.96 5.78
C GLN A 146 11.91 -5.27 4.87
N ALA A 147 10.74 -5.87 4.70
CA ALA A 147 9.59 -5.24 4.07
C ALA A 147 8.40 -5.17 5.03
N LYS A 148 7.83 -3.97 5.17
CA LYS A 148 6.60 -3.71 5.91
C LYS A 148 5.56 -3.11 4.95
N VAL A 149 4.55 -3.91 4.62
CA VAL A 149 3.47 -3.53 3.71
C VAL A 149 2.21 -3.23 4.51
N ARG A 150 1.56 -2.11 4.24
CA ARG A 150 0.36 -1.64 4.95
C ARG A 150 -0.70 -1.23 3.95
N MET A 151 -1.91 -1.77 4.06
CA MET A 151 -3.00 -1.42 3.14
C MET A 151 -4.27 -1.01 3.90
N ALA A 152 -4.86 0.11 3.49
CA ALA A 152 -6.20 0.53 3.88
C ALA A 152 -7.09 0.50 2.65
N MET A 153 -8.12 -0.34 2.65
CA MET A 153 -8.96 -0.61 1.49
C MET A 153 -10.43 -0.33 1.80
N LEU A 154 -11.11 0.30 0.86
CA LEU A 154 -12.57 0.46 0.89
C LEU A 154 -13.12 -0.05 -0.44
N SER A 155 -14.10 -0.94 -0.39
CA SER A 155 -14.86 -1.37 -1.56
C SER A 155 -16.34 -1.09 -1.35
N ARG A 156 -16.98 -0.38 -2.28
CA ARG A 156 -18.37 0.06 -2.18
C ARG A 156 -19.11 -0.05 -3.51
N LYS A 157 -20.42 0.21 -3.50
CA LYS A 157 -21.30 0.09 -4.68
C LYS A 157 -21.22 -1.31 -5.29
N ASP A 158 -20.76 -1.41 -6.54
CA ASP A 158 -20.59 -2.63 -7.33
C ASP A 158 -19.10 -2.96 -7.62
N GLU A 159 -18.18 -2.27 -6.94
CA GLU A 159 -16.74 -2.44 -7.08
C GLU A 159 -16.30 -3.87 -6.78
N LYS A 160 -15.24 -4.29 -7.47
CA LYS A 160 -14.52 -5.55 -7.19
C LYS A 160 -13.06 -5.22 -7.05
N LYS A 161 -12.50 -5.50 -5.88
CA LYS A 161 -11.11 -5.26 -5.59
C LYS A 161 -10.42 -6.53 -5.13
N HIS A 162 -9.28 -6.82 -5.74
CA HIS A 162 -8.42 -7.94 -5.42
C HIS A 162 -7.01 -7.43 -5.19
N TYR A 163 -6.43 -7.78 -4.05
CA TYR A 163 -5.06 -7.48 -3.70
C TYR A 163 -4.35 -8.77 -3.32
N CYS A 164 -3.28 -9.08 -4.04
CA CYS A 164 -2.40 -10.20 -3.76
C CYS A 164 -1.04 -9.66 -3.32
N VAL A 165 -0.72 -9.82 -2.04
CA VAL A 165 0.53 -9.34 -1.44
C VAL A 165 1.41 -10.53 -1.11
N HIS A 166 2.54 -10.65 -1.79
CA HIS A 166 3.52 -11.71 -1.62
C HIS A 166 4.84 -11.12 -1.09
N ILE A 167 5.25 -11.55 0.10
CA ILE A 167 6.59 -11.29 0.62
C ILE A 167 7.37 -12.61 0.58
N GLU A 168 8.45 -12.62 -0.20
CA GLU A 168 9.31 -13.77 -0.40
C GLU A 168 10.67 -13.56 0.27
N HIS A 169 10.99 -14.41 1.22
CA HIS A 169 12.25 -14.41 1.94
C HIS A 169 13.27 -15.21 1.14
N LEU A 170 14.31 -14.54 0.63
CA LEU A 170 15.37 -15.13 -0.20
C LEU A 170 16.75 -15.05 0.45
N ALA A 171 16.81 -14.64 1.72
CA ALA A 171 18.02 -14.59 2.54
C ALA A 171 17.69 -14.81 4.02
N ARG A 172 18.74 -15.04 4.81
CA ARG A 172 18.65 -15.27 6.26
C ARG A 172 18.29 -13.99 7.01
N HIS A 173 17.73 -14.15 8.21
CA HIS A 173 17.43 -13.03 9.11
C HIS A 173 16.55 -11.93 8.50
N THR A 174 15.71 -12.27 7.52
CA THR A 174 14.84 -11.32 6.82
C THR A 174 13.51 -11.16 7.55
N THR A 175 12.89 -9.98 7.48
CA THR A 175 11.61 -9.70 8.15
C THR A 175 10.55 -9.21 7.17
N GLY A 176 9.43 -9.92 7.10
CA GLY A 176 8.28 -9.58 6.27
C GLY A 176 7.06 -9.33 7.14
N ILE A 177 6.47 -8.13 7.05
CA ILE A 177 5.24 -7.78 7.75
C ILE A 177 4.22 -7.26 6.75
N MET A 178 3.00 -7.77 6.78
CA MET A 178 1.87 -7.21 6.04
C MET A 178 0.68 -7.00 6.97
N ASP A 179 0.10 -5.79 6.94
CA ASP A 179 -1.11 -5.47 7.69
C ASP A 179 -2.13 -4.81 6.75
N ASN A 180 -3.22 -5.53 6.51
CA ASN A 180 -4.22 -5.22 5.52
C ASN A 180 -5.58 -5.05 6.20
N TYR A 181 -6.13 -3.84 6.13
CA TYR A 181 -7.40 -3.46 6.74
C TYR A 181 -8.39 -3.07 5.65
N GLY A 182 -9.55 -3.72 5.63
CA GLY A 182 -10.55 -3.57 4.58
C GLY A 182 -11.95 -3.28 5.12
N VAL A 183 -12.70 -2.47 4.38
CA VAL A 183 -14.14 -2.26 4.59
C VAL A 183 -14.89 -2.51 3.29
N VAL A 184 -15.98 -3.27 3.37
CA VAL A 184 -16.86 -3.58 2.22
C VAL A 184 -18.28 -3.12 2.51
N LYS A 185 -18.89 -2.45 1.54
CA LYS A 185 -20.24 -1.88 1.61
C LYS A 185 -21.06 -2.19 0.37
N ASP A 186 -22.37 -2.01 0.49
CA ASP A 186 -23.33 -2.17 -0.60
C ASP A 186 -23.32 -3.61 -1.18
N GLU A 187 -23.00 -3.78 -2.47
CA GLU A 187 -22.93 -5.08 -3.15
C GLU A 187 -21.48 -5.45 -3.54
N ALA A 188 -20.51 -4.72 -3.00
CA ALA A 188 -19.12 -4.76 -3.43
C ALA A 188 -18.37 -6.00 -2.95
N ARG A 189 -17.18 -6.21 -3.52
CA ARG A 189 -16.33 -7.37 -3.23
C ARG A 189 -14.89 -6.97 -2.96
N LEU A 190 -14.33 -7.51 -1.89
CA LEU A 190 -12.92 -7.36 -1.55
C LEU A 190 -12.26 -8.71 -1.26
N THR A 191 -11.22 -9.04 -2.02
CA THR A 191 -10.37 -10.20 -1.76
C THR A 191 -8.96 -9.72 -1.43
N VAL A 192 -8.41 -10.23 -0.33
CA VAL A 192 -7.02 -9.99 0.06
C VAL A 192 -6.33 -11.35 0.21
N ASP A 193 -5.39 -11.64 -0.67
CA ASP A 193 -4.49 -12.79 -0.57
C ASP A 193 -3.16 -12.31 0.01
N GLY A 194 -2.77 -12.82 1.18
CA GLY A 194 -1.48 -12.53 1.81
C GLY A 194 -0.59 -13.75 1.77
N ILE A 195 0.53 -13.68 1.05
CA ILE A 195 1.44 -14.80 0.81
C ILE A 195 2.79 -14.52 1.47
N GLY A 196 3.26 -15.44 2.30
CA GLY A 196 4.59 -15.41 2.90
C GLY A 196 5.33 -16.68 2.56
N THR A 197 6.49 -16.57 1.92
CA THR A 197 7.32 -17.72 1.54
C THR A 197 8.65 -17.65 2.25
N ILE A 198 9.03 -18.72 2.96
CA ILE A 198 10.37 -18.91 3.52
C ILE A 198 10.86 -20.31 3.13
N ASN A 199 11.78 -20.37 2.17
CA ASN A 199 12.38 -21.63 1.75
C ASN A 199 13.53 -22.06 2.68
N LYS A 200 13.93 -23.31 2.57
CA LYS A 200 15.05 -23.90 3.31
C LYS A 200 16.35 -23.13 3.11
N GLY A 201 17.08 -22.89 4.20
CA GLY A 201 18.36 -22.17 4.22
C GLY A 201 18.25 -20.71 4.61
N TYR A 202 17.04 -20.19 4.81
CA TYR A 202 16.76 -18.80 5.18
C TYR A 202 16.39 -18.66 6.66
N ASN A 203 17.16 -19.32 7.52
CA ASN A 203 16.91 -19.33 8.96
C ASN A 203 17.03 -17.95 9.62
N GLY A 204 16.42 -17.82 10.79
CA GLY A 204 16.28 -16.58 11.54
C GLY A 204 15.30 -15.58 10.93
N SER A 205 14.59 -15.95 9.87
CA SER A 205 13.63 -15.06 9.19
C SER A 205 12.27 -15.04 9.91
N ALA A 206 11.54 -13.93 9.76
CA ALA A 206 10.26 -13.70 10.41
C ALA A 206 9.19 -13.23 9.41
N ALA A 207 8.03 -13.89 9.38
CA ALA A 207 6.89 -13.52 8.56
C ALA A 207 5.63 -13.29 9.42
N HIS A 208 5.05 -12.09 9.33
CA HIS A 208 3.84 -11.71 10.07
C HIS A 208 2.78 -11.15 9.13
N GLN A 209 1.55 -11.67 9.23
CA GLN A 209 0.45 -11.29 8.36
C GLN A 209 -0.81 -10.95 9.17
N THR A 210 -1.44 -9.81 8.89
CA THR A 210 -2.75 -9.44 9.42
C THR A 210 -3.67 -9.06 8.26
N ASN A 211 -4.78 -9.78 8.08
CA ASN A 211 -5.82 -9.46 7.11
C ASN A 211 -7.16 -9.31 7.85
N LYS A 212 -7.67 -8.09 8.00
CA LYS A 212 -8.93 -7.82 8.70
C LYS A 212 -9.89 -7.07 7.78
N ILE A 213 -11.07 -7.66 7.54
CA ILE A 213 -12.10 -7.07 6.69
C ILE A 213 -13.42 -6.99 7.46
N ILE A 214 -14.11 -5.85 7.36
CA ILE A 214 -15.47 -5.68 7.86
C ILE A 214 -16.45 -5.46 6.71
N VAL A 215 -17.57 -6.19 6.75
CA VAL A 215 -18.69 -6.03 5.80
C VAL A 215 -19.86 -5.32 6.46
N PHE A 216 -20.50 -4.39 5.75
CA PHE A 216 -21.61 -3.59 6.27
C PHE A 216 -22.99 -4.13 5.88
N ASP A 217 -23.13 -4.60 4.64
CA ASP A 217 -24.42 -4.94 4.06
C ASP A 217 -24.48 -6.43 3.70
N GLU A 218 -25.68 -7.01 3.67
CA GLU A 218 -25.87 -8.46 3.47
C GLU A 218 -25.31 -8.99 2.15
N LYS A 219 -25.22 -8.14 1.13
CA LYS A 219 -24.74 -8.51 -0.21
C LYS A 219 -23.22 -8.40 -0.38
N CYS A 220 -22.52 -7.82 0.59
CA CYS A 220 -21.08 -7.69 0.56
C CYS A 220 -20.39 -9.07 0.49
N GLN A 221 -19.31 -9.15 -0.28
CA GLN A 221 -18.46 -10.35 -0.29
C GLN A 221 -17.04 -9.95 0.12
N ALA A 222 -16.48 -10.69 1.07
CA ALA A 222 -15.14 -10.43 1.57
C ALA A 222 -14.38 -11.74 1.74
N SER A 223 -13.12 -11.77 1.30
CA SER A 223 -12.21 -12.90 1.51
C SER A 223 -10.88 -12.38 2.00
N ALA A 224 -10.40 -12.96 3.11
CA ALA A 224 -9.09 -12.67 3.68
C ALA A 224 -8.33 -13.99 3.76
N ASN A 225 -7.42 -14.23 2.82
CA ASN A 225 -6.80 -15.52 2.60
C ASN A 225 -5.29 -15.44 2.92
N PRO A 226 -4.86 -15.92 4.09
CA PRO A 226 -3.44 -16.04 4.41
C PRO A 226 -2.86 -17.35 3.85
N TYR A 227 -1.68 -17.27 3.23
CA TYR A 227 -0.89 -18.40 2.76
C TYR A 227 0.52 -18.28 3.30
N LEU A 228 0.98 -19.33 3.99
CA LEU A 228 2.36 -19.43 4.49
C LEU A 228 3.01 -20.69 3.90
N TYR A 229 4.02 -20.50 3.07
CA TYR A 229 4.82 -21.55 2.47
C TYR A 229 6.18 -21.59 3.17
N ILE A 230 6.27 -22.40 4.24
CA ILE A 230 7.45 -22.45 5.12
C ILE A 230 8.13 -23.82 4.99
N ASP A 231 9.35 -23.83 4.48
CA ASP A 231 10.25 -25.00 4.37
C ASP A 231 11.55 -24.78 5.18
N GLU A 232 11.47 -24.05 6.29
CA GLU A 232 12.57 -23.81 7.23
C GLU A 232 12.10 -24.02 8.68
N TYR A 233 12.98 -24.56 9.53
CA TYR A 233 12.67 -24.88 10.93
C TYR A 233 12.92 -23.70 11.86
N ASP A 234 14.01 -22.98 11.66
CA ASP A 234 14.43 -21.86 12.52
C ASP A 234 13.87 -20.54 11.96
N VAL A 235 12.55 -20.35 12.09
CA VAL A 235 11.82 -19.14 11.68
C VAL A 235 10.69 -18.82 12.64
N THR A 236 10.23 -17.57 12.60
CA THR A 236 8.95 -17.18 13.23
C THR A 236 7.95 -16.86 12.14
N ALA A 237 6.81 -17.55 12.11
CA ALA A 237 5.75 -17.26 11.15
C ALA A 237 4.40 -17.19 11.86
N SER A 238 3.61 -16.16 11.58
CA SER A 238 2.26 -16.02 12.14
C SER A 238 1.33 -15.34 11.14
N HIS A 239 0.07 -15.72 11.16
CA HIS A 239 -0.98 -15.04 10.41
C HIS A 239 -2.22 -14.84 11.27
N ALA A 240 -2.91 -13.73 11.04
CA ALA A 240 -4.21 -13.42 11.60
C ALA A 240 -5.13 -12.98 10.46
N ALA A 241 -6.23 -13.70 10.28
CA ALA A 241 -7.24 -13.35 9.29
C ALA A 241 -8.63 -13.28 9.95
N ALA A 242 -9.37 -12.21 9.68
CA ALA A 242 -10.73 -12.05 10.17
C ALA A 242 -11.60 -11.36 9.13
N VAL A 243 -12.78 -11.92 8.88
CA VAL A 243 -13.87 -11.28 8.15
C VAL A 243 -15.06 -11.21 9.10
N GLY A 244 -15.53 -10.00 9.40
CA GLY A 244 -16.62 -9.78 10.35
C GLY A 244 -17.73 -8.92 9.75
N LYS A 245 -18.97 -9.11 10.23
CA LYS A 245 -20.06 -8.18 9.94
C LYS A 245 -20.02 -7.03 10.94
N MET A 246 -20.28 -5.82 10.47
CA MET A 246 -20.48 -4.64 11.32
C MET A 246 -21.66 -4.86 12.27
N ASP A 247 -21.44 -4.55 13.55
CA ASP A 247 -22.46 -4.67 14.59
C ASP A 247 -23.54 -3.60 14.41
N GLU A 248 -24.78 -4.03 14.17
CA GLU A 248 -25.91 -3.13 13.96
C GLU A 248 -26.24 -2.32 15.22
N ASP A 249 -25.88 -2.79 16.42
CA ASP A 249 -26.06 -2.05 17.66
C ASP A 249 -25.13 -0.83 17.73
N HIS A 250 -23.91 -0.91 17.16
CA HIS A 250 -23.02 0.25 17.05
C HIS A 250 -23.62 1.33 16.15
N LEU A 251 -24.20 0.91 15.02
CA LEU A 251 -24.89 1.82 14.10
C LEU A 251 -26.10 2.46 14.78
N TYR A 252 -26.96 1.66 15.40
CA TYR A 252 -28.15 2.14 16.11
C TYR A 252 -27.76 3.12 17.22
N TYR A 253 -26.77 2.78 18.04
CA TYR A 253 -26.28 3.63 19.13
C TYR A 253 -25.85 5.01 18.61
N LEU A 254 -25.01 5.06 17.57
CA LEU A 254 -24.58 6.32 16.97
C LEU A 254 -25.75 7.14 16.42
N GLN A 255 -26.76 6.49 15.83
CA GLN A 255 -27.97 7.17 15.39
C GLN A 255 -28.79 7.76 16.53
N THR A 256 -28.87 7.08 17.69
CA THR A 256 -29.53 7.64 18.88
C THR A 256 -28.82 8.88 19.43
N ARG A 257 -27.53 9.07 19.11
CA ARG A 257 -26.75 10.27 19.42
C ARG A 257 -26.92 11.39 18.39
N GLY A 258 -27.85 11.24 17.45
CA GLY A 258 -28.21 12.27 16.47
C GLY A 258 -27.45 12.19 15.15
N LEU A 259 -26.61 11.17 14.96
CA LEU A 259 -25.94 10.96 13.68
C LEU A 259 -26.91 10.34 12.66
N THR A 260 -26.83 10.80 11.41
CA THR A 260 -27.50 10.09 10.31
C THR A 260 -26.84 8.71 10.10
N LYS A 261 -27.56 7.77 9.47
CA LYS A 261 -26.99 6.45 9.11
C LYS A 261 -25.66 6.61 8.37
N ARG A 262 -25.58 7.57 7.44
CA ARG A 262 -24.37 7.88 6.68
C ARG A 262 -23.20 8.30 7.58
N GLN A 263 -23.44 9.27 8.46
CA GLN A 263 -22.40 9.76 9.40
C GLN A 263 -21.93 8.68 10.38
N ALA A 264 -22.86 7.87 10.88
CA ALA A 264 -22.53 6.75 11.75
C ALA A 264 -21.68 5.70 11.04
N MET A 265 -22.05 5.32 9.80
CA MET A 265 -21.26 4.40 8.99
C MET A 265 -19.87 4.97 8.66
N GLN A 266 -19.77 6.27 8.34
CA GLN A 266 -18.51 6.97 8.10
C GLN A 266 -17.57 6.87 9.32
N LEU A 267 -18.09 7.14 10.52
CA LEU A 267 -17.32 7.05 11.76
C LEU A 267 -16.86 5.60 12.05
N ILE A 268 -17.75 4.63 11.82
CA ILE A 268 -17.42 3.21 11.99
C ILE A 268 -16.34 2.78 10.98
N THR A 269 -16.47 3.17 9.70
CA THR A 269 -15.46 2.88 8.67
C THR A 269 -14.10 3.46 9.07
N TYR A 270 -14.05 4.72 9.51
CA TYR A 270 -12.81 5.33 10.00
C TYR A 270 -12.19 4.50 11.13
N GLY A 271 -12.96 4.17 12.18
CA GLY A 271 -12.46 3.40 13.31
C GLY A 271 -11.98 1.98 12.96
N TYR A 272 -12.49 1.37 11.89
CA TYR A 272 -12.01 0.06 11.42
C TYR A 272 -10.74 0.13 10.57
N LEU A 273 -10.51 1.25 9.87
CA LEU A 273 -9.31 1.46 9.07
C LEU A 273 -8.19 2.13 9.88
N GLU A 274 -8.52 2.91 10.92
CA GLU A 274 -7.60 3.59 11.82
C GLU A 274 -6.45 2.72 12.36
N PRO A 275 -6.64 1.42 12.68
CA PRO A 275 -5.53 0.56 13.12
C PRO A 275 -4.33 0.54 12.18
N VAL A 276 -4.50 0.81 10.88
CA VAL A 276 -3.38 0.94 9.93
C VAL A 276 -2.40 2.04 10.33
N ILE A 277 -2.89 3.14 10.93
CA ILE A 277 -2.06 4.27 11.39
C ILE A 277 -1.21 3.83 12.58
N HIS A 278 -1.78 3.04 13.49
CA HIS A 278 -1.12 2.64 14.74
C HIS A 278 -0.04 1.57 14.56
N VAL A 279 -0.09 0.80 13.46
CA VAL A 279 0.91 -0.25 13.12
C VAL A 279 2.03 0.26 12.21
N VAL A 280 2.00 1.55 11.87
CA VAL A 280 3.01 2.25 11.08
C VAL A 280 3.95 2.97 12.04
N ASP A 281 5.25 2.82 11.82
CA ASP A 281 6.32 3.33 12.67
C ASP A 281 7.04 4.57 12.08
N ASN A 282 6.58 5.08 10.93
CA ASN A 282 7.09 6.30 10.29
C ASN A 282 6.03 7.42 10.31
N GLU A 283 6.44 8.62 10.72
CA GLU A 283 5.55 9.77 10.91
C GLU A 283 4.86 10.20 9.60
N MET A 284 5.60 10.28 8.48
CA MET A 284 5.03 10.62 7.17
C MET A 284 3.91 9.66 6.79
N LEU A 285 4.13 8.35 6.91
CA LEU A 285 3.09 7.36 6.61
C LEU A 285 1.87 7.50 7.54
N GLN A 286 2.07 7.78 8.84
CA GLN A 286 0.97 8.00 9.79
C GLN A 286 0.12 9.21 9.39
N GLU A 287 0.76 10.35 9.12
CA GLU A 287 0.09 11.59 8.71
C GLU A 287 -0.70 11.38 7.41
N ARG A 288 -0.10 10.73 6.42
CA ARG A 288 -0.76 10.48 5.13
C ARG A 288 -1.94 9.52 5.24
N PHE A 289 -1.86 8.46 6.06
CA PHE A 289 -3.02 7.64 6.35
C PHE A 289 -4.11 8.42 7.10
N GLN A 290 -3.77 9.28 8.05
CA GLN A 290 -4.75 10.12 8.74
C GLN A 290 -5.49 11.05 7.77
N GLU A 291 -4.76 11.75 6.89
CA GLU A 291 -5.32 12.63 5.86
C GLU A 291 -6.23 11.88 4.90
N ALA A 292 -5.81 10.68 4.45
CA ALA A 292 -6.59 9.85 3.55
C ALA A 292 -7.88 9.34 4.21
N LEU A 293 -7.79 8.81 5.43
CA LEU A 293 -8.94 8.25 6.15
C LEU A 293 -9.94 9.33 6.58
N ALA A 294 -9.50 10.57 6.82
CA ALA A 294 -10.39 11.69 7.08
C ALA A 294 -11.36 11.95 5.91
N LYS A 295 -10.95 11.65 4.66
CA LYS A 295 -11.78 11.83 3.46
C LYS A 295 -12.85 10.76 3.29
N VAL A 296 -12.64 9.56 3.84
CA VAL A 296 -13.66 8.49 3.83
C VAL A 296 -14.88 8.86 4.69
N GLY A 297 -14.67 9.73 5.68
CA GLY A 297 -15.70 10.22 6.59
C GLY A 297 -16.43 11.50 6.17
N ALA A 298 -16.00 12.16 5.09
CA ALA A 298 -16.54 13.45 4.63
C ALA A 298 -17.76 13.32 3.69
#